data_AF-A0AAT9PES8-F1
#
_entry.id   AF-A0AAT9PES8-F1
#
_cell.length_a   1.000
_cell.length_b   1.000
_cell.length_c   1.000
_cell.angle_alpha   90.00
_cell.angle_beta   90.00
_cell.angle_gamma   90.00
#
_symmetry.space_group_name_H-M   'P 1'
#
loop_
_entity.id
_entity.type
_entity.pdbx_description
1 polymer ?
#
loop_
_entity_poly.entity_id
_entity_poly.type
_entity_poly.pdbx_seq_one_letter_code
_entity_poly.pdbx_strand_id
1 'polypeptide(L)'
;MPKKITLEQIRESAKGLGVETAVLLAVRDVECPESGFNADGSPVILFEPHVFWRELGKVYYYTKRKQMRDLFPDICYPSWRKSAYNVRPSHQKLYVASVLHWDAAHASCSWGLGQVMGNNWKDLGYASLKEFVDAMHESEAKQLDAMCRFIKANNLVDELQRHDWAGFARGYNGSGYRKNKYDEKLEAAYNKHKHTK
;
A
#
# COMPACT_ATOMS: atom_id res chain seq x y z
N MET A 1 -17.53 13.51 -4.92
CA MET A 1 -17.35 12.43 -5.94
C MET A 1 -17.69 11.10 -5.30
N PRO A 2 -18.14 10.08 -6.05
CA PRO A 2 -18.27 8.73 -5.51
C PRO A 2 -16.90 8.25 -5.02
N LYS A 3 -16.86 7.67 -3.81
CA LYS A 3 -15.62 7.08 -3.28
C LYS A 3 -15.19 5.83 -4.05
N LYS A 4 -16.15 5.11 -4.66
CA LYS A 4 -15.90 3.84 -5.34
C LYS A 4 -15.40 4.05 -6.77
N ILE A 5 -14.39 3.28 -7.17
CA ILE A 5 -13.83 3.34 -8.52
C ILE A 5 -14.74 2.65 -9.54
N THR A 6 -14.78 3.19 -10.75
CA THR A 6 -15.52 2.59 -11.87
C THR A 6 -14.58 1.78 -12.79
N LEU A 7 -15.16 0.84 -13.55
CA LEU A 7 -14.41 0.09 -14.56
C LEU A 7 -13.78 1.02 -15.61
N GLU A 8 -14.44 2.13 -15.96
CA GLU A 8 -13.91 3.07 -16.94
C GLU A 8 -12.66 3.79 -16.42
N GLN A 9 -12.64 4.21 -15.16
CA GLN A 9 -11.45 4.80 -14.54
C GLN A 9 -10.28 3.82 -14.50
N ILE A 10 -10.55 2.52 -14.30
CA ILE A 10 -9.54 1.46 -14.36
C ILE A 10 -9.02 1.31 -15.80
N ARG A 11 -9.90 1.31 -16.81
CA ARG A 11 -9.49 1.25 -18.23
C ARG A 11 -8.61 2.44 -18.63
N GLU A 12 -8.99 3.65 -18.23
CA GLU A 12 -8.20 4.86 -18.49
C GLU A 12 -6.81 4.77 -17.85
N SER A 13 -6.75 4.30 -16.59
CA SER A 13 -5.48 4.11 -15.88
C SER A 13 -4.60 3.04 -16.52
N ALA A 14 -5.19 1.92 -16.94
CA ALA A 14 -4.49 0.84 -17.65
C ALA A 14 -3.94 1.32 -19.00
N LYS A 15 -4.74 2.08 -19.76
CA LYS A 15 -4.31 2.75 -20.99
C LYS A 15 -3.15 3.71 -20.74
N GLY A 16 -3.21 4.50 -19.65
CA GLY A 16 -2.14 5.42 -19.25
C GLY A 16 -0.85 4.74 -18.75
N LEU A 17 -0.92 3.45 -18.42
CA LEU A 17 0.23 2.58 -18.14
C LEU A 17 0.70 1.80 -19.38
N GLY A 18 -0.12 1.72 -20.43
CA GLY A 18 0.16 0.88 -21.60
C GLY A 18 0.05 -0.62 -21.30
N VAL A 19 -0.89 -1.02 -20.44
CA VAL A 19 -1.16 -2.42 -20.08
C VAL A 19 -2.62 -2.79 -20.36
N GLU A 20 -2.92 -4.09 -20.46
CA GLU A 20 -4.32 -4.55 -20.57
C GLU A 20 -5.13 -4.18 -19.32
N THR A 21 -6.39 -3.82 -19.48
CA THR A 21 -7.30 -3.56 -18.34
C THR A 21 -7.36 -4.76 -17.39
N ALA A 22 -7.34 -5.99 -17.92
CA ALA A 22 -7.33 -7.22 -17.13
C ALA A 22 -6.09 -7.34 -16.22
N VAL A 23 -4.93 -6.82 -16.65
CA VAL A 23 -3.71 -6.80 -15.84
C VAL A 23 -3.89 -5.87 -14.64
N LEU A 24 -4.39 -4.65 -14.88
CA LEU A 24 -4.58 -3.68 -13.78
C LEU A 24 -5.68 -4.13 -12.80
N LEU A 25 -6.74 -4.78 -13.31
CA LEU A 25 -7.77 -5.42 -12.48
C LEU A 25 -7.19 -6.56 -11.62
N ALA A 26 -6.28 -7.36 -12.17
CA ALA A 26 -5.61 -8.43 -11.43
C ALA A 26 -4.77 -7.88 -10.27
N VAL A 27 -3.96 -6.84 -10.52
CA VAL A 27 -3.18 -6.18 -9.47
C VAL A 27 -4.10 -5.60 -8.39
N ARG A 28 -5.16 -4.87 -8.80
CA ARG A 28 -6.14 -4.31 -7.87
C ARG A 28 -6.78 -5.38 -6.99
N ASP A 29 -7.21 -6.50 -7.57
CA ASP A 29 -7.89 -7.58 -6.84
C ASP A 29 -6.97 -8.33 -5.87
N VAL A 30 -5.70 -8.53 -6.25
CA VAL A 30 -4.73 -9.22 -5.39
C VAL A 30 -4.31 -8.33 -4.20
N GLU A 31 -4.14 -7.03 -4.41
CA GLU A 31 -3.76 -6.10 -3.35
C GLU A 31 -4.93 -5.70 -2.46
N CYS A 32 -6.14 -5.53 -3.03
CA CYS A 32 -7.34 -5.15 -2.29
C CYS A 32 -8.61 -5.67 -3.01
N PRO A 33 -9.09 -6.88 -2.68
CA PRO A 33 -10.18 -7.53 -3.43
C PRO A 33 -11.53 -6.81 -3.30
N GLU A 34 -11.80 -6.22 -2.14
CA GLU A 34 -13.13 -5.67 -1.81
C GLU A 34 -13.24 -4.17 -2.11
N SER A 35 -12.66 -3.35 -1.24
CA SER A 35 -12.83 -1.90 -1.22
C SER A 35 -11.59 -1.25 -0.59
N GLY A 36 -11.16 -0.14 -1.14
CA GLY A 36 -10.10 0.69 -0.56
C GLY A 36 -10.56 1.51 0.66
N PHE A 37 -11.84 1.40 1.04
CA PHE A 37 -12.43 2.00 2.23
C PHE A 37 -13.12 0.96 3.12
N ASN A 38 -13.00 1.14 4.43
CA ASN A 38 -13.78 0.46 5.45
C ASN A 38 -15.24 0.96 5.46
N ALA A 39 -16.10 0.25 6.18
CA ALA A 39 -17.52 0.61 6.34
C ALA A 39 -17.75 1.98 6.99
N ASP A 40 -16.81 2.45 7.82
CA ASP A 40 -16.84 3.78 8.44
C ASP A 40 -16.33 4.91 7.50
N GLY A 41 -15.95 4.56 6.27
CA GLY A 41 -15.45 5.49 5.27
C GLY A 41 -13.98 5.87 5.41
N SER A 42 -13.26 5.31 6.40
CA SER A 42 -11.80 5.43 6.50
C SER A 42 -11.11 4.57 5.43
N PRO A 43 -9.93 4.96 4.91
CA PRO A 43 -9.16 4.09 4.00
C PRO A 43 -8.77 2.78 4.69
N VAL A 44 -8.73 1.69 3.94
CA VAL A 44 -8.09 0.46 4.40
C VAL A 44 -6.60 0.71 4.57
N ILE A 45 -6.03 0.37 5.73
CA ILE A 45 -4.59 0.55 5.99
C ILE A 45 -3.96 -0.68 6.63
N LEU A 46 -2.69 -0.90 6.34
CA LEU A 46 -1.82 -1.75 7.14
C LEU A 46 -0.72 -0.88 7.75
N PHE A 47 -0.71 -0.79 9.08
CA PHE A 47 0.35 -0.12 9.82
C PHE A 47 1.53 -1.08 10.01
N GLU A 48 2.74 -0.66 9.64
CA GLU A 48 3.96 -1.48 9.71
C GLU A 48 4.89 -1.02 10.85
N PRO A 49 4.88 -1.69 12.03
CA PRO A 49 5.63 -1.25 13.21
C PRO A 49 7.14 -1.14 13.03
N HIS A 50 7.69 -1.99 12.15
CA HIS A 50 9.11 -2.00 11.83
C HIS A 50 9.51 -0.88 10.88
N VAL A 51 8.58 -0.43 10.03
CA VAL A 51 8.75 0.79 9.24
C VAL A 51 8.69 1.99 10.18
N PHE A 52 7.77 2.03 11.15
CA PHE A 52 7.69 3.12 12.11
C PHE A 52 8.98 3.29 12.94
N TRP A 53 9.56 2.19 13.40
CA TRP A 53 10.88 2.20 14.04
C TRP A 53 11.97 2.83 13.17
N ARG A 54 11.96 2.52 11.86
CA ARG A 54 12.91 3.06 10.87
C ARG A 54 12.66 4.54 10.60
N GLU A 55 11.42 4.95 10.35
CA GLU A 55 11.05 6.33 10.06
C GLU A 55 11.37 7.25 11.26
N LEU A 56 11.07 6.83 12.50
CA LEU A 56 11.54 7.54 13.72
C LEU A 56 13.08 7.63 13.78
N GLY A 57 13.79 6.63 13.27
CA GLY A 57 15.24 6.65 13.20
C GLY A 57 15.79 7.69 12.21
N LYS A 58 15.08 7.98 11.12
CA LYS A 58 15.47 9.00 10.12
C LYS A 58 15.38 10.42 10.68
N VAL A 59 14.49 10.65 11.63
CA VAL A 59 14.32 11.92 12.35
C VAL A 59 15.02 11.94 13.72
N TYR A 60 15.94 10.99 13.96
CA TYR A 60 16.76 10.91 15.17
C TYR A 60 16.00 10.69 16.50
N TYR A 61 14.78 10.14 16.46
CA TYR A 61 13.96 9.82 17.64
C TYR A 61 14.42 8.51 18.34
N TYR A 62 15.73 8.30 18.50
CA TYR A 62 16.27 7.01 18.98
C TYR A 62 15.84 6.63 20.40
N THR A 63 15.81 7.59 21.32
CA THR A 63 15.33 7.35 22.70
C THR A 63 13.82 7.16 22.72
N LYS A 64 13.08 7.99 21.98
CA LYS A 64 11.62 7.95 21.92
C LYS A 64 11.10 6.65 21.29
N ARG A 65 11.72 6.14 20.21
CA ARG A 65 11.31 4.87 19.61
C ARG A 65 11.55 3.66 20.52
N LYS A 66 12.58 3.71 21.39
CA LYS A 66 12.81 2.69 22.43
C LYS A 66 11.72 2.76 23.50
N GLN A 67 11.43 3.94 24.03
CA GLN A 67 10.32 4.14 24.98
C GLN A 67 8.98 3.67 24.39
N MET A 68 8.72 4.01 23.13
CA MET A 68 7.52 3.59 22.39
C MET A 68 7.43 2.07 22.25
N ARG A 69 8.54 1.39 21.93
CA ARG A 69 8.60 -0.08 21.87
C ARG A 69 8.28 -0.70 23.23
N ASP A 70 8.80 -0.13 24.31
CA ASP A 70 8.65 -0.69 25.65
C ASP A 70 7.20 -0.51 26.17
N LEU A 71 6.55 0.62 25.84
CA LEU A 71 5.15 0.89 26.18
C LEU A 71 4.14 0.21 25.24
N PHE A 72 4.47 0.11 23.94
CA PHE A 72 3.59 -0.38 22.88
C PHE A 72 4.35 -1.35 21.95
N PRO A 73 4.62 -2.58 22.42
CA PRO A 73 5.45 -3.55 21.69
C PRO A 73 4.82 -4.06 20.39
N ASP A 74 3.55 -3.76 20.14
CA ASP A 74 2.81 -4.04 18.89
C ASP A 74 2.86 -2.89 17.86
N ILE A 75 3.36 -1.71 18.25
CA ILE A 75 3.40 -0.48 17.43
C ILE A 75 4.82 -0.10 16.99
N CYS A 76 5.85 -0.41 17.76
CA CYS A 76 7.21 -0.01 17.42
C CYS A 76 8.21 -1.12 17.75
N TYR A 77 8.91 -1.68 16.75
CA TYR A 77 9.97 -2.67 16.97
C TYR A 77 10.94 -2.74 15.78
N PRO A 78 12.21 -3.15 15.96
CA PRO A 78 13.22 -3.04 14.90
C PRO A 78 13.06 -4.03 13.73
N SER A 79 12.45 -5.19 13.95
CA SER A 79 12.33 -6.25 12.95
C SER A 79 11.01 -6.98 13.11
N TRP A 80 10.41 -7.39 11.98
CA TRP A 80 9.15 -8.16 11.99
C TRP A 80 9.22 -9.34 12.94
N ARG A 81 8.17 -9.49 13.77
CA ARG A 81 8.02 -10.59 14.72
C ARG A 81 6.57 -11.02 14.82
N LYS A 82 6.32 -12.32 14.61
CA LYS A 82 4.97 -12.91 14.55
C LYS A 82 4.15 -12.68 15.83
N SER A 83 4.80 -12.67 17.00
CA SER A 83 4.13 -12.53 18.31
C SER A 83 3.52 -11.15 18.59
N ALA A 84 3.88 -10.12 17.81
CA ALA A 84 3.36 -8.76 17.94
C ALA A 84 2.37 -8.40 16.82
N TYR A 85 2.05 -9.36 15.95
CA TYR A 85 1.15 -9.20 14.82
C TYR A 85 -0.32 -9.34 15.27
N ASN A 86 -1.23 -8.51 14.77
CA ASN A 86 -2.68 -8.52 15.05
C ASN A 86 -3.16 -8.30 16.50
N VAL A 87 -2.35 -7.69 17.36
CA VAL A 87 -2.80 -7.30 18.73
C VAL A 87 -3.83 -6.17 18.70
N ARG A 88 -3.68 -5.24 17.75
CA ARG A 88 -4.46 -4.01 17.65
C ARG A 88 -4.78 -3.71 16.18
N PRO A 89 -5.98 -3.21 15.84
CA PRO A 89 -6.30 -2.75 14.49
C PRO A 89 -5.36 -1.65 14.01
N SER A 90 -5.03 -1.63 12.71
CA SER A 90 -4.07 -0.68 12.11
C SER A 90 -4.41 0.78 12.40
N HIS A 91 -5.68 1.18 12.33
CA HIS A 91 -6.10 2.56 12.63
C HIS A 91 -5.84 2.97 14.08
N GLN A 92 -6.01 2.05 15.04
CA GLN A 92 -5.68 2.33 16.44
C GLN A 92 -4.17 2.38 16.67
N LYS A 93 -3.37 1.59 15.93
CA LYS A 93 -1.90 1.70 15.95
C LYS A 93 -1.45 3.05 15.39
N LEU A 94 -1.99 3.44 14.24
CA LEU A 94 -1.73 4.73 13.60
C LEU A 94 -2.07 5.89 14.53
N TYR A 95 -3.24 5.86 15.18
CA TYR A 95 -3.63 6.89 16.14
C TYR A 95 -2.58 7.08 17.25
N VAL A 96 -2.20 6.00 17.93
CA VAL A 96 -1.21 6.07 19.02
C VAL A 96 0.18 6.47 18.51
N ALA A 97 0.62 5.94 17.37
CA ALA A 97 1.89 6.32 16.75
C ALA A 97 1.92 7.81 16.36
N SER A 98 0.79 8.35 15.88
CA SER A 98 0.67 9.74 15.44
C SER A 98 0.77 10.74 16.59
N VAL A 99 0.41 10.34 17.82
CA VAL A 99 0.63 11.15 19.03
C VAL A 99 2.13 11.41 19.25
N LEU A 100 2.98 10.42 18.94
CA LEU A 100 4.43 10.58 19.06
C LEU A 100 5.02 11.37 17.88
N HIS A 101 4.67 10.98 16.65
CA HIS A 101 5.19 11.62 15.45
C HIS A 101 4.30 11.35 14.23
N TRP A 102 3.56 12.37 13.78
CA TRP A 102 2.58 12.24 12.70
C TRP A 102 3.18 11.74 11.39
N ASP A 103 4.26 12.37 10.89
CA ASP A 103 4.84 11.98 9.58
C ASP A 103 5.40 10.56 9.60
N ALA A 104 6.22 10.21 10.61
CA ALA A 104 6.76 8.87 10.73
C ALA A 104 5.65 7.81 10.81
N ALA A 105 4.54 8.10 11.51
CA ALA A 105 3.42 7.17 11.61
C ALA A 105 2.71 6.97 10.27
N HIS A 106 2.37 8.05 9.55
CA HIS A 106 1.65 7.96 8.27
C HIS A 106 2.53 7.42 7.13
N ALA A 107 3.83 7.70 7.17
CA ALA A 107 4.81 7.11 6.26
C ALA A 107 4.97 5.59 6.48
N SER A 108 4.56 5.09 7.64
CA SER A 108 4.63 3.67 8.02
C SER A 108 3.34 2.89 7.78
N CYS A 109 2.38 3.49 7.08
CA CYS A 109 1.17 2.81 6.65
C CYS A 109 1.17 2.58 5.14
N SER A 110 0.65 1.43 4.71
CA SER A 110 0.08 1.28 3.37
C SER A 110 -1.37 1.76 3.38
N TRP A 111 -1.83 2.29 2.24
CA TRP A 111 -3.13 2.96 2.15
C TRP A 111 -3.96 2.50 0.95
N GLY A 112 -5.25 2.31 1.20
CA GLY A 112 -6.28 2.16 0.17
C GLY A 112 -6.07 1.01 -0.81
N LEU A 113 -6.65 1.15 -1.99
CA LEU A 113 -6.35 0.27 -3.13
C LEU A 113 -4.85 0.29 -3.45
N GLY A 114 -4.33 -0.89 -3.80
CA GLY A 114 -2.92 -1.08 -4.10
C GLY A 114 -2.00 -1.08 -2.87
N GLN A 115 -2.49 -0.70 -1.68
CA GLN A 115 -1.71 -0.75 -0.44
C GLN A 115 -0.33 -0.06 -0.59
N VAL A 116 -0.30 1.12 -1.20
CA VAL A 116 0.94 1.88 -1.40
C VAL A 116 1.41 2.49 -0.07
N MET A 117 2.67 2.27 0.26
CA MET A 117 3.27 2.78 1.51
C MET A 117 3.46 4.30 1.47
N GLY A 118 3.07 4.98 2.54
CA GLY A 118 3.11 6.44 2.65
C GLY A 118 4.52 7.04 2.56
N ASN A 119 5.56 6.28 2.93
CA ASN A 119 6.95 6.74 2.79
C ASN A 119 7.41 6.96 1.34
N ASN A 120 6.60 6.57 0.33
CA ASN A 120 6.88 6.83 -1.08
C ASN A 120 6.31 8.18 -1.57
N TRP A 121 5.56 8.93 -0.76
CA TRP A 121 4.82 10.14 -1.20
C TRP A 121 5.64 11.07 -2.11
N LYS A 122 6.91 11.27 -1.79
CA LYS A 122 7.82 12.15 -2.52
C LYS A 122 8.18 11.58 -3.90
N ASP A 123 8.52 10.30 -3.95
CA ASP A 123 8.87 9.60 -5.21
C ASP A 123 7.65 9.46 -6.12
N LEU A 124 6.44 9.50 -5.55
CA LEU A 124 5.17 9.52 -6.27
C LEU A 124 4.73 10.92 -6.70
N GLY A 125 5.52 11.95 -6.40
CA GLY A 125 5.30 13.33 -6.85
C GLY A 125 4.19 14.07 -6.09
N TYR A 126 3.84 13.66 -4.87
CA TYR A 126 3.02 14.49 -3.97
C TYR A 126 3.87 15.60 -3.35
N ALA A 127 3.30 16.77 -3.06
CA ALA A 127 4.05 17.88 -2.44
C ALA A 127 4.31 17.65 -0.95
N SER A 128 3.51 16.80 -0.30
CA SER A 128 3.70 16.40 1.09
C SER A 128 3.10 15.02 1.39
N LEU A 129 3.52 14.41 2.50
CA LEU A 129 2.87 13.21 3.03
C LEU A 129 1.40 13.47 3.37
N LYS A 130 1.07 14.68 3.84
CA LYS A 130 -0.32 15.06 4.10
C LYS A 130 -1.16 15.01 2.83
N GLU A 131 -0.67 15.58 1.74
CA GLU A 131 -1.39 15.55 0.45
C GLU A 131 -1.58 14.12 -0.06
N PHE A 132 -0.56 13.26 0.08
CA PHE A 132 -0.72 11.84 -0.20
C PHE A 132 -1.84 11.21 0.64
N VAL A 133 -1.83 11.42 1.96
CA VAL A 133 -2.87 10.88 2.87
C VAL A 133 -4.25 11.44 2.55
N ASP A 134 -4.37 12.73 2.25
CA ASP A 134 -5.63 13.36 1.85
C ASP A 134 -6.18 12.71 0.56
N ALA A 135 -5.33 12.46 -0.42
CA ALA A 135 -5.72 11.76 -1.65
C ALA A 135 -6.23 10.34 -1.36
N MET A 136 -5.63 9.63 -0.40
CA MET A 136 -6.10 8.29 0.00
C MET A 136 -7.48 8.32 0.67
N HIS A 137 -7.87 9.44 1.27
CA HIS A 137 -9.20 9.64 1.85
C HIS A 137 -10.26 10.09 0.84
N GLU A 138 -9.83 10.66 -0.29
CA GLU A 138 -10.71 11.29 -1.28
C GLU A 138 -11.53 10.26 -2.06
N SER A 139 -10.89 9.29 -2.71
CA SER A 139 -11.57 8.26 -3.51
C SER A 139 -10.66 7.08 -3.86
N GLU A 140 -11.25 5.96 -4.25
CA GLU A 140 -10.53 4.80 -4.78
C GLU A 140 -9.84 5.13 -6.11
N ALA A 141 -10.35 6.09 -6.89
CA ALA A 141 -9.67 6.58 -8.08
C ALA A 141 -8.33 7.24 -7.74
N LYS A 142 -8.26 8.02 -6.65
CA LYS A 142 -7.00 8.58 -6.15
C LYS A 142 -6.06 7.52 -5.56
N GLN A 143 -6.60 6.49 -4.93
CA GLN A 143 -5.82 5.35 -4.47
C GLN A 143 -5.24 4.55 -5.64
N LEU A 144 -6.02 4.33 -6.71
CA LEU A 144 -5.53 3.72 -7.94
C LEU A 144 -4.45 4.57 -8.64
N ASP A 145 -4.60 5.90 -8.64
CA ASP A 145 -3.56 6.80 -9.16
C ASP A 145 -2.24 6.63 -8.40
N ALA A 146 -2.27 6.57 -7.06
CA ALA A 146 -1.07 6.28 -6.26
C ALA A 146 -0.45 4.92 -6.61
N MET A 147 -1.26 3.88 -6.81
CA MET A 147 -0.81 2.56 -7.26
C MET A 147 -0.10 2.65 -8.62
N CYS A 148 -0.71 3.33 -9.60
CA CYS A 148 -0.13 3.49 -10.93
C CYS A 148 1.18 4.29 -10.90
N ARG A 149 1.25 5.35 -10.08
CA ARG A 149 2.49 6.11 -9.85
C ARG A 149 3.57 5.23 -9.24
N PHE A 150 3.22 4.38 -8.28
CA PHE A 150 4.17 3.48 -7.63
C PHE A 150 4.74 2.45 -8.60
N ILE A 151 3.89 1.86 -9.44
CA ILE A 151 4.29 0.95 -10.53
C ILE A 151 5.29 1.66 -11.46
N LYS A 152 5.00 2.90 -11.88
CA LYS A 152 5.90 3.68 -12.74
C LYS A 152 7.22 4.04 -12.05
N ALA A 153 7.16 4.57 -10.84
CA ALA A 153 8.33 5.02 -10.09
C ALA A 153 9.33 3.88 -9.78
N ASN A 154 8.83 2.64 -9.67
CA ASN A 154 9.66 1.47 -9.42
C ASN A 154 10.02 0.68 -10.70
N ASN A 155 9.72 1.22 -11.88
CA ASN A 155 9.95 0.57 -13.18
C ASN A 155 9.35 -0.84 -13.23
N LEU A 156 8.08 -0.97 -12.85
CA LEU A 156 7.36 -2.26 -12.83
C LEU A 156 6.39 -2.42 -14.00
N VAL A 157 6.39 -1.48 -14.94
CA VAL A 157 5.45 -1.45 -16.07
C VAL A 157 5.76 -2.56 -17.06
N ASP A 158 7.04 -2.79 -17.36
CA ASP A 158 7.44 -3.79 -18.34
C ASP A 158 7.19 -5.22 -17.84
N GLU A 159 7.31 -5.49 -16.53
CA GLU A 159 6.84 -6.75 -15.93
C GLU A 159 5.36 -6.99 -16.22
N LEU A 160 4.53 -5.97 -16.04
CA LEU A 160 3.09 -6.07 -16.30
C LEU A 160 2.81 -6.26 -17.80
N GLN A 161 3.53 -5.56 -18.68
CA GLN A 161 3.36 -5.69 -20.14
C GLN A 161 3.73 -7.07 -20.67
N ARG A 162 4.76 -7.70 -20.08
CA ARG A 162 5.23 -9.03 -20.47
C ARG A 162 4.63 -10.16 -19.62
N HIS A 163 3.67 -9.84 -18.75
CA HIS A 163 3.03 -10.76 -17.80
C HIS A 163 4.02 -11.52 -16.91
N ASP A 164 5.14 -10.89 -16.53
CA ASP A 164 6.08 -11.46 -15.55
C ASP A 164 5.57 -11.22 -14.13
N TRP A 165 4.63 -12.07 -13.70
CA TRP A 165 4.01 -12.00 -12.37
C TRP A 165 5.01 -12.16 -11.23
N ALA A 166 6.06 -12.96 -11.43
CA ALA A 166 7.10 -13.18 -10.44
C ALA A 166 8.00 -11.95 -10.31
N GLY A 167 8.42 -11.36 -11.43
CA GLY A 167 9.14 -10.10 -11.49
C GLY A 167 8.35 -8.97 -10.84
N PHE A 168 7.08 -8.81 -11.23
CA PHE A 168 6.20 -7.78 -10.69
C PHE A 168 6.01 -7.95 -9.19
N ALA A 169 5.62 -9.14 -8.72
CA ALA A 169 5.37 -9.39 -7.30
C ALA A 169 6.63 -9.19 -6.45
N ARG A 170 7.82 -9.53 -6.98
CA ARG A 170 9.09 -9.26 -6.29
C ARG A 170 9.35 -7.76 -6.13
N GLY A 171 9.08 -6.97 -7.17
CA GLY A 171 9.25 -5.52 -7.14
C GLY A 171 8.21 -4.81 -6.27
N TYR A 172 6.95 -5.26 -6.36
CA TYR A 172 5.81 -4.63 -5.69
C TYR A 172 5.68 -5.05 -4.22
N ASN A 173 5.72 -6.36 -3.94
CA ASN A 173 5.53 -6.90 -2.58
C ASN A 173 6.86 -7.23 -1.86
N GLY A 174 7.99 -7.13 -2.57
CA GLY A 174 9.33 -7.40 -2.03
C GLY A 174 9.77 -8.86 -2.13
N SER A 175 10.99 -9.16 -1.66
CA SER A 175 11.63 -10.48 -1.81
C SER A 175 10.87 -11.65 -1.13
N GLY A 176 9.97 -11.34 -0.20
CA GLY A 176 9.12 -12.31 0.49
C GLY A 176 7.90 -12.78 -0.30
N TYR A 177 7.64 -12.26 -1.50
CA TYR A 177 6.38 -12.43 -2.22
C TYR A 177 5.91 -13.89 -2.39
N ARG A 178 6.85 -14.82 -2.64
CA ARG A 178 6.56 -16.25 -2.82
C ARG A 178 5.93 -16.91 -1.60
N LYS A 179 6.23 -16.43 -0.39
CA LYS A 179 5.64 -16.98 0.85
C LYS A 179 4.12 -16.81 0.88
N ASN A 180 3.62 -15.77 0.21
CA ASN A 180 2.20 -15.43 0.12
C ASN A 180 1.61 -15.72 -1.27
N LYS A 181 2.38 -16.36 -2.17
CA LYS A 181 1.97 -16.76 -3.52
C LYS A 181 1.43 -15.59 -4.36
N TYR A 182 2.05 -14.40 -4.23
CA TYR A 182 1.56 -13.21 -4.94
C TYR A 182 1.58 -13.38 -6.46
N ASP A 183 2.62 -14.00 -7.00
CA ASP A 183 2.75 -14.38 -8.40
C ASP A 183 1.61 -15.28 -8.89
N GLU A 184 1.38 -16.41 -8.19
CA GLU A 184 0.31 -17.34 -8.54
C GLU A 184 -1.08 -16.66 -8.49
N LYS A 185 -1.28 -15.78 -7.50
CA LYS A 185 -2.54 -15.03 -7.34
C LYS A 185 -2.76 -14.01 -8.46
N LEU A 186 -1.71 -13.29 -8.87
CA LEU A 186 -1.77 -12.32 -9.96
C LEU A 186 -2.12 -13.01 -11.27
N GLU A 187 -1.46 -14.12 -11.58
CA GLU A 187 -1.74 -14.91 -12.77
C GLU A 187 -3.19 -15.42 -12.78
N ALA A 188 -3.65 -16.00 -11.66
CA ALA A 188 -5.01 -16.49 -11.54
C ALA A 188 -6.06 -15.37 -11.70
N ALA A 189 -5.81 -14.21 -11.09
CA ALA A 189 -6.68 -13.04 -11.20
C ALA A 189 -6.71 -12.48 -12.64
N TYR A 190 -5.56 -12.41 -13.33
CA TYR A 190 -5.49 -11.99 -14.72
C TYR A 190 -6.31 -12.91 -15.63
N ASN A 191 -6.17 -14.22 -15.48
CA ASN A 191 -6.92 -15.20 -16.27
C ASN A 191 -8.44 -15.07 -16.06
N LYS A 192 -8.88 -14.79 -14.82
CA LYS A 192 -10.30 -14.50 -14.53
C LYS A 192 -10.80 -13.27 -15.30
N HIS A 193 -10.06 -12.18 -15.29
CA HIS A 193 -10.46 -10.93 -15.95
C HIS A 193 -10.38 -11.00 -17.47
N LYS A 194 -9.39 -11.71 -18.02
CA LYS A 194 -9.23 -11.92 -19.47
C LYS A 194 -10.42 -12.64 -20.10
N HIS A 195 -11.07 -13.52 -19.35
CA HIS A 195 -12.21 -14.32 -19.82
C HIS A 195 -13.59 -13.72 -19.47
N THR A 196 -13.61 -12.63 -18.70
CA THR A 196 -14.86 -11.92 -18.38
C THR A 196 -15.11 -10.88 -19.49
N LYS A 197 -16.14 -11.11 -20.31
CA LYS A 197 -16.57 -10.19 -21.37
C LYS A 197 -17.12 -8.88 -20.82
#